data_AF-A0A965UCI2-F1
#
_entry.id   AF-A0A965UCI2-F1
#
_cell.length_a   1.000
_cell.length_b   1.000
_cell.length_c   1.000
_cell.angle_alpha   90.00
_cell.angle_beta   90.00
_cell.angle_gamma   90.00
#
_symmetry.space_group_name_H-M   'P 1'
#
loop_
_entity.id
_entity.type
_entity.pdbx_description
1 polymer ?
#
loop_
_entity_poly.entity_id
_entity_poly.type
_entity_poly.pdbx_seq_one_letter_code
_entity_poly.pdbx_strand_id
1 'polypeptide(L)'
;GLTEEEAKFRFGFLLEAFQYGTPPHGGFAFGIDRLVMMISRAESLRDVLAFPKIQNGTCLMMDTPSTVKPEQLDQLKIRTLE
;
A
#
# COMPACT_ATOMS: atom_id res chain seq x y z
N GLY A 1 -9.38 22.47 -3.47
CA GLY A 1 -10.19 21.26 -3.71
C GLY A 1 -9.85 20.73 -5.09
N LEU A 2 -10.25 19.51 -5.41
CA LEU A 2 -10.08 18.96 -6.76
C LEU A 2 -11.02 19.68 -7.73
N THR A 3 -10.60 19.87 -8.98
CA THR A 3 -11.52 20.26 -10.05
C THR A 3 -12.46 19.10 -10.39
N GLU A 4 -13.55 19.39 -11.10
CA GLU A 4 -14.47 18.33 -11.53
C GLU A 4 -13.80 17.33 -12.48
N GLU A 5 -12.93 17.81 -13.36
CA GLU A 5 -12.13 16.97 -14.26
C GLU A 5 -11.17 16.08 -13.49
N GLU A 6 -10.46 16.61 -12.50
CA GLU A 6 -9.55 15.84 -11.64
C GLU A 6 -10.29 14.79 -10.80
N ALA A 7 -11.46 15.15 -10.27
CA ALA A 7 -12.29 14.23 -9.50
C ALA A 7 -12.82 13.09 -10.37
N LYS A 8 -13.28 13.41 -11.58
CA LYS A 8 -13.76 12.42 -12.55
C LYS A 8 -12.63 11.52 -13.04
N PHE A 9 -11.45 12.07 -13.30
CA PHE A 9 -10.29 11.29 -13.71
C PHE A 9 -9.83 10.29 -12.63
N ARG A 10 -9.80 10.72 -11.36
CA ARG A 10 -9.30 9.89 -10.25
C ARG A 10 -10.34 8.94 -9.67
N PHE A 11 -11.61 9.35 -9.65
CA PHE A 11 -12.67 8.68 -8.90
C PHE A 11 -13.96 8.46 -9.70
N GLY A 12 -13.96 8.67 -11.02
CA GLY A 12 -15.17 8.62 -11.85
C GLY A 12 -15.98 7.34 -11.70
N PHE A 13 -15.32 6.18 -11.68
CA PHE A 13 -16.00 4.89 -11.51
C PHE A 13 -16.76 4.79 -10.16
N LEU A 14 -16.18 5.35 -9.09
CA LEU A 14 -16.77 5.34 -7.75
C LEU A 14 -17.94 6.32 -7.67
N LEU A 15 -17.76 7.53 -8.23
CA LEU A 15 -18.80 8.55 -8.28
C LEU A 15 -20.01 8.09 -9.10
N GLU A 16 -19.78 7.38 -10.20
CA GLU A 16 -20.83 6.79 -11.01
C GLU A 16 -21.58 5.69 -10.24
N ALA A 17 -20.86 4.81 -9.53
CA ALA A 17 -21.48 3.77 -8.71
C ALA A 17 -22.47 4.33 -7.68
N PHE A 18 -22.16 5.50 -7.09
CA PHE A 18 -23.06 6.15 -6.14
C PHE A 18 -24.38 6.64 -6.76
N GLN A 19 -24.44 6.86 -8.07
CA GLN A 19 -25.66 7.30 -8.76
C GLN A 19 -26.71 6.18 -8.89
N TYR A 20 -26.33 4.91 -8.72
CA TYR A 20 -27.23 3.76 -8.83
C TYR A 20 -27.91 3.37 -7.50
N GLY A 21 -28.02 4.31 -6.55
CA GLY A 21 -28.74 4.08 -5.29
C GLY A 21 -27.91 3.36 -4.23
N THR A 22 -26.62 3.70 -4.11
CA THR A 22 -25.77 3.17 -3.04
C THR A 22 -26.33 3.55 -1.66
N PRO A 23 -26.50 2.61 -0.71
CA PRO A 23 -27.03 2.91 0.62
C PRO A 23 -26.06 3.77 1.44
N PRO A 24 -26.54 4.48 2.48
CA PRO A 24 -25.65 5.05 3.48
C PRO A 24 -24.79 3.95 4.10
N HIS A 25 -23.47 4.08 3.99
CA HIS A 25 -22.52 3.11 4.50
C HIS A 25 -21.36 3.83 5.18
N GLY A 26 -20.75 3.15 6.13
CA GLY A 26 -19.61 3.64 6.88
C GLY A 26 -18.88 2.46 7.51
N GLY A 27 -17.60 2.63 7.77
CA GLY A 27 -16.77 1.61 8.36
C GLY A 27 -15.53 2.21 9.01
N PHE A 28 -14.73 1.35 9.62
CA PHE A 28 -13.46 1.70 10.22
C PHE A 28 -12.49 0.54 10.02
N ALA A 29 -11.20 0.83 10.11
CA ALA A 29 -10.13 -0.16 9.97
C ALA A 29 -9.24 -0.15 11.21
N PHE A 30 -8.82 -1.33 11.65
CA PHE A 30 -7.81 -1.48 12.68
C PHE A 30 -6.41 -1.58 12.06
N GLY A 31 -5.45 -0.87 12.63
CA GLY A 31 -4.04 -1.20 12.44
C GLY A 31 -3.69 -2.42 13.29
N ILE A 32 -3.84 -3.62 12.73
CA ILE A 32 -3.68 -4.89 13.46
C ILE A 32 -2.29 -4.97 14.10
N ASP A 33 -1.23 -4.61 13.38
CA ASP A 33 0.14 -4.67 13.91
C ASP A 33 0.28 -3.78 15.16
N ARG A 34 -0.33 -2.59 15.12
CA ARG A 34 -0.32 -1.66 16.26
C ARG A 34 -1.16 -2.18 17.42
N LEU A 35 -2.31 -2.78 17.12
CA LEU A 35 -3.17 -3.41 18.12
C LEU A 35 -2.41 -4.53 18.85
N VAL A 36 -1.76 -5.42 18.11
CA VAL A 36 -0.95 -6.51 18.66
C VAL A 36 0.22 -5.96 19.49
N MET A 37 0.94 -4.97 18.98
CA MET A 37 2.04 -4.30 19.70
C MET A 37 1.60 -3.76 21.07
N MET A 38 0.42 -3.15 21.14
CA MET A 38 -0.14 -2.66 22.41
C MET A 38 -0.52 -3.80 23.34
N ILE A 39 -1.16 -4.86 22.83
CA ILE A 39 -1.57 -6.03 23.63
C ILE A 39 -0.34 -6.76 24.19
N SER A 40 0.71 -6.93 23.38
CA SER A 40 1.95 -7.59 23.77
C SER A 40 2.92 -6.68 24.53
N ARG A 41 2.59 -5.39 24.71
CA ARG A 41 3.47 -4.35 25.28
C ARG A 41 4.84 -4.30 24.60
N ALA A 42 4.88 -4.54 23.30
CA ALA A 42 6.08 -4.39 22.50
C ALA A 42 6.44 -2.90 22.34
N GLU A 43 7.74 -2.60 22.31
CA GLU A 43 8.24 -1.22 22.15
C GLU A 43 8.27 -0.80 20.67
N SER A 44 8.35 -1.77 19.76
CA SER A 44 8.41 -1.53 18.31
C SER A 44 7.44 -2.42 17.54
N LEU A 45 6.92 -1.89 16.43
CA LEU A 45 6.16 -2.69 15.46
C LEU A 45 7.00 -3.84 14.88
N ARG A 46 8.32 -3.70 14.87
CA ARG A 46 9.23 -4.75 14.39
C ARG A 46 9.20 -6.00 15.27
N ASP A 47 8.80 -5.87 16.54
CA ASP A 47 8.78 -6.98 17.49
C ASP A 47 7.54 -7.87 17.34
N VAL A 48 6.53 -7.40 16.60
CA VAL A 48 5.30 -8.14 16.30
C VAL A 48 5.19 -8.55 14.83
N LEU A 49 6.21 -8.26 14.04
CA LEU A 49 6.32 -8.65 12.63
C LEU A 49 7.39 -9.74 12.49
N ALA A 50 7.06 -10.87 11.88
CA ALA A 50 8.02 -11.97 11.70
C ALA A 50 9.24 -11.58 10.85
N PHE A 51 9.02 -10.78 9.79
CA PHE A 51 10.06 -10.35 8.85
C PHE A 51 10.00 -8.83 8.61
N PRO A 52 10.39 -8.01 9.60
CA PRO A 52 10.26 -6.58 9.49
C PRO A 52 11.22 -6.00 8.44
N LYS A 53 10.84 -4.84 7.90
CA LYS A 53 11.72 -4.01 7.05
C LYS A 53 12.43 -2.97 7.93
N ILE A 54 13.63 -2.58 7.52
CA ILE A 54 14.30 -1.42 8.14
C ILE A 54 13.80 -0.11 7.52
N GLN A 55 14.31 1.04 7.97
CA GLN A 55 13.74 2.36 7.63
C GLN A 55 13.77 2.68 6.13
N ASN A 56 14.75 2.17 5.38
CA ASN A 56 14.85 2.37 3.93
C ASN A 56 14.01 1.35 3.13
N GLY A 57 13.15 0.56 3.80
CA GLY A 57 12.29 -0.44 3.16
C GLY A 57 12.99 -1.77 2.82
N THR A 58 14.26 -1.97 3.17
CA THR A 58 14.95 -3.24 2.88
C THR A 58 14.62 -4.34 3.89
N CYS A 59 14.65 -5.58 3.43
CA CYS A 59 14.56 -6.79 4.24
C CYS A 59 15.93 -7.43 4.33
N LEU A 60 16.60 -7.29 5.48
CA LEU A 60 17.95 -7.83 5.67
C LEU A 60 18.02 -9.37 5.57
N MET A 61 16.96 -10.07 5.98
CA MET A 61 16.93 -11.53 5.94
C MET A 61 16.89 -12.10 4.51
N MET A 62 16.21 -11.40 3.59
CA MET A 62 15.99 -11.87 2.22
C MET A 62 16.82 -11.11 1.19
N ASP A 63 17.62 -10.13 1.63
CA ASP A 63 18.37 -9.21 0.77
C ASP A 63 17.50 -8.56 -0.32
N THR A 64 16.40 -7.91 0.10
CA THR A 64 15.43 -7.25 -0.80
C THR A 64 15.20 -5.78 -0.43
N PRO A 65 14.81 -4.90 -1.37
CA PRO A 65 14.67 -5.13 -2.81
C PRO A 65 16.01 -5.47 -3.48
N SER A 66 15.94 -6.19 -4.59
CA SER A 66 17.10 -6.61 -5.39
C SER A 66 16.88 -6.27 -6.86
N THR A 67 17.95 -6.36 -7.66
CA THR A 67 17.86 -6.13 -9.10
C THR A 67 17.17 -7.29 -9.81
N VAL A 68 16.48 -6.98 -10.91
CA VAL A 68 15.83 -7.97 -11.78
C VAL A 68 16.59 -8.12 -13.09
N LYS A 69 16.34 -9.21 -13.81
CA LYS A 69 16.99 -9.43 -15.11
C LYS A 69 16.42 -8.48 -16.18
N PRO A 70 17.24 -8.01 -17.14
CA PRO A 70 16.78 -7.11 -18.20
C PRO A 70 15.59 -7.65 -18.98
N GLU A 71 15.52 -8.96 -19.24
CA GLU A 71 14.42 -9.57 -20.00
C GLU A 71 13.07 -9.41 -19.30
N GLN A 72 13.05 -9.34 -17.96
CA GLN A 72 11.83 -9.13 -17.18
C GLN A 72 11.33 -7.68 -17.31
N LEU A 73 12.25 -6.72 -17.40
CA LEU A 73 11.92 -5.31 -17.63
C LEU A 73 11.35 -5.11 -19.06
N ASP A 74 11.95 -5.77 -20.04
CA ASP A 74 11.51 -5.74 -21.45
C ASP A 74 10.11 -6.34 -21.64
N GLN A 75 9.79 -7.41 -20.88
CA GLN A 75 8.45 -8.00 -20.86
C GLN A 75 7.41 -7.02 -20.31
N LEU A 76 7.76 -6.26 -19.27
CA LEU A 76 6.89 -5.29 -18.63
C LEU A 76 6.88 -3.91 -19.33
N LYS A 77 7.70 -3.73 -20.38
CA LYS A 77 7.85 -2.47 -21.13
C LYS A 77 8.26 -1.28 -20.24
N ILE A 78 9.12 -1.54 -19.26
CA ILE A 78 9.70 -0.54 -18.36
C ILE A 78 11.22 -0.56 -18.45
N ARG A 79 11.88 0.51 -18.02
CA ARG A 79 13.35 0.60 -17.91
C ARG A 79 13.74 1.40 -16.67
N THR A 80 14.90 1.07 -16.09
CA THR A 80 15.52 1.91 -15.08
C THR A 80 16.08 3.17 -15.75
N LEU A 81 15.84 4.33 -15.16
CA LEU A 81 16.48 5.59 -15.56
C LEU A 81 17.64 5.82 -14.58
N GLU A 82 18.78 6.27 -15.10
CA GLU A 82 19.89 6.76 -14.28
C GLU A 82 19.59 8.15 -13.70
#